data_AF-R6D768-F1
#
_entry.id   AF-R6D768-F1
#
_cell.length_a   1.000
_cell.length_b   1.000
_cell.length_c   1.000
_cell.angle_alpha   90.00
_cell.angle_beta   90.00
_cell.angle_gamma   90.00
#
_symmetry.space_group_name_H-M   'P 1'
#
loop_
_entity.id
_entity.type
_entity.pdbx_description
1 polymer ?
#
loop_
_entity_poly.entity_id
_entity_poly.type
_entity_poly.pdbx_seq_one_letter_code
_entity_poly.pdbx_strand_id
1 'polypeptide(L)'
;MVDGKTQSAGSEAKAIVLRKEFTEEKDLFSIDYTSAYSTPNLDKLIRTFVYDRQGEGSFTVSDEFTADTPIRFETAITTQADWKVLDDTRLLLTSGTEQMIVNIEASGKVAFTSETIEVNAPAYTRIGIALKEQSEKGYIRLKMQAKQL
;
A
#
# COMPACT_ATOMS: atom_id res chain seq x y z
N MET A 1 -7.96 0.26 3.10
CA MET A 1 -9.22 0.38 3.87
C MET A 1 -8.90 0.26 5.34
N VAL A 2 -9.67 0.97 6.16
CA VAL A 2 -9.64 0.85 7.61
C VAL A 2 -11.07 0.50 8.04
N ASP A 3 -11.26 -0.62 8.73
CA ASP A 3 -12.57 -1.19 9.06
C ASP A 3 -13.53 -1.28 7.85
N GLY A 4 -12.97 -1.69 6.69
CA GLY A 4 -13.72 -1.81 5.44
C GLY A 4 -14.10 -0.47 4.79
N LYS A 5 -13.71 0.67 5.35
CA LYS A 5 -13.95 1.99 4.77
C LYS A 5 -12.81 2.42 3.85
N THR A 6 -13.17 2.98 2.71
CA THR A 6 -12.26 3.74 1.83
C THR A 6 -12.02 5.13 2.39
N GLN A 7 -11.12 5.87 1.76
CA GLN A 7 -10.86 7.25 2.13
C GLN A 7 -12.08 8.13 1.86
N SER A 8 -12.29 9.10 2.73
CA SER A 8 -13.23 10.19 2.52
C SER A 8 -12.67 11.18 1.48
N ALA A 9 -13.54 11.85 0.74
CA ALA A 9 -13.15 12.93 -0.16
C ALA A 9 -13.27 14.31 0.52
N GLY A 10 -12.61 15.32 -0.03
CA GLY A 10 -12.71 16.71 0.42
C GLY A 10 -11.56 17.18 1.31
N SER A 11 -11.64 18.43 1.78
CA SER A 11 -10.57 19.11 2.54
C SER A 11 -10.23 18.43 3.86
N GLU A 12 -11.22 17.79 4.49
CA GLU A 12 -11.05 17.11 5.78
C GLU A 12 -10.18 15.85 5.67
N ALA A 13 -10.03 15.27 4.48
CA ALA A 13 -9.16 14.12 4.20
C ALA A 13 -7.71 14.52 3.90
N LYS A 14 -7.27 15.73 4.29
CA LYS A 14 -5.95 16.25 3.96
C LYS A 14 -4.85 15.49 4.68
N ALA A 15 -3.92 14.93 3.91
CA ALA A 15 -2.69 14.36 4.44
C ALA A 15 -1.72 15.44 4.94
N ILE A 16 -1.05 15.18 6.06
CA ILE A 16 -0.04 16.07 6.64
C ILE A 16 1.35 15.52 6.31
N VAL A 17 2.21 16.32 5.68
CA VAL A 17 3.60 15.90 5.42
C VAL A 17 4.39 15.89 6.73
N LEU A 18 4.95 14.74 7.08
CA LEU A 18 5.77 14.54 8.27
C LEU A 18 7.27 14.62 7.98
N ARG A 19 7.69 14.09 6.83
CA ARG A 19 9.11 14.02 6.46
C ARG A 19 9.29 14.14 4.96
N LYS A 20 10.35 14.84 4.54
CA LYS A 20 10.70 15.08 3.14
C LYS A 20 12.21 15.13 3.00
N GLU A 21 12.80 14.06 2.47
CA GLU A 21 14.24 13.95 2.23
C GLU A 21 14.47 13.46 0.82
N PHE A 22 15.29 14.20 0.06
CA PHE A 22 15.60 13.91 -1.33
C PHE A 22 17.11 13.95 -1.47
N THR A 23 17.68 12.86 -1.93
CA THR A 23 19.11 12.71 -2.15
C THR A 23 19.36 12.11 -3.52
N GLU A 24 20.60 12.13 -3.98
CA GLU A 24 20.97 11.48 -5.24
C GLU A 24 20.66 9.98 -5.24
N GLU A 25 20.81 9.31 -4.09
CA GLU A 25 20.65 7.86 -3.99
C GLU A 25 19.23 7.44 -3.58
N LYS A 26 18.59 8.20 -2.70
CA LYS A 26 17.33 7.81 -2.05
C LYS A 26 16.43 9.00 -1.76
N ASP A 27 15.14 8.79 -2.00
CA ASP A 27 14.08 9.70 -1.58
C ASP A 27 13.27 9.05 -0.46
N LEU A 28 12.91 9.85 0.54
CA LEU A 28 12.01 9.48 1.61
C LEU A 28 10.95 10.56 1.80
N PHE A 29 9.70 10.14 1.71
CA PHE A 29 8.54 11.01 1.91
C PHE A 29 7.54 10.32 2.83
N SER A 30 7.21 10.94 3.96
CA SER A 30 6.23 10.40 4.91
C SER A 30 5.07 11.36 5.11
N ILE A 31 3.87 10.81 5.13
CA ILE A 31 2.63 11.55 5.38
C ILE A 31 1.85 10.90 6.52
N ASP A 32 1.26 11.72 7.36
CA ASP A 32 0.14 11.33 8.21
C ASP A 32 -1.11 11.30 7.35
N TYR A 33 -1.71 10.11 7.25
CA TYR A 33 -2.86 9.82 6.42
C TYR A 33 -4.11 9.47 7.23
N THR A 34 -4.06 9.71 8.53
CA THR A 34 -5.11 9.37 9.49
C THR A 34 -6.44 10.04 9.15
N SER A 35 -6.40 11.36 8.89
CA SER A 35 -7.57 12.19 8.58
C SER A 35 -8.35 11.73 7.34
N ALA A 36 -7.71 10.97 6.44
CA ALA A 36 -8.37 10.43 5.26
C ALA A 36 -9.40 9.35 5.59
N TYR A 37 -9.40 8.80 6.81
CA TYR A 37 -10.31 7.72 7.22
C TYR A 37 -11.21 8.16 8.36
N SER A 38 -12.52 8.24 8.08
CA SER A 38 -13.55 8.53 9.08
C SER A 38 -13.98 7.25 9.82
N THR A 39 -13.06 6.70 10.61
CA THR A 39 -13.26 5.50 11.45
C THR A 39 -12.99 5.84 12.92
N PRO A 40 -13.86 5.44 13.86
CA PRO A 40 -13.78 5.90 15.24
C PRO A 40 -12.57 5.37 16.02
N ASN A 41 -11.99 4.25 15.59
CA ASN A 41 -10.96 3.54 16.35
C ASN A 41 -9.53 3.78 15.85
N LEU A 42 -9.35 4.41 14.68
CA LEU A 42 -8.02 4.67 14.12
C LEU A 42 -7.41 5.87 14.82
N ASP A 43 -6.31 5.64 15.55
CA ASP A 43 -5.54 6.69 16.21
C ASP A 43 -4.52 7.31 15.24
N LYS A 44 -3.81 6.47 14.49
CA LYS A 44 -2.81 6.94 13.53
C LYS A 44 -2.65 6.02 12.33
N LEU A 45 -2.39 6.61 11.17
CA LEU A 45 -1.92 5.93 9.97
C LEU A 45 -0.84 6.77 9.30
N ILE A 46 0.41 6.30 9.30
CA ILE A 46 1.51 6.91 8.55
C ILE A 46 1.77 6.09 7.30
N ARG A 47 1.86 6.78 6.16
CA ARG A 47 2.38 6.21 4.92
C ARG A 47 3.75 6.79 4.62
N THR A 48 4.73 5.91 4.43
CA THR A 48 6.09 6.27 4.02
C THR A 48 6.39 5.70 2.64
N PHE A 49 6.87 6.57 1.77
CA PHE A 49 7.37 6.26 0.45
C PHE A 49 8.89 6.32 0.48
N VAL A 50 9.53 5.28 -0.04
CA VAL A 50 10.97 5.26 -0.28
C VAL A 50 11.23 4.90 -1.73
N TYR A 51 11.89 5.79 -2.45
CA TYR A 51 12.42 5.50 -3.78
C TYR A 51 13.93 5.37 -3.66
N ASP A 52 14.43 4.16 -3.85
CA ASP A 52 15.85 3.82 -3.76
C ASP A 52 16.38 3.62 -5.18
N ARG A 53 17.37 4.43 -5.58
CA ARG A 53 17.98 4.38 -6.91
C ARG A 53 19.20 3.46 -6.97
N GLN A 54 19.63 2.92 -5.84
CA GLN A 54 20.81 2.05 -5.78
C GLN A 54 20.51 0.68 -6.41
N GLY A 55 21.52 0.07 -7.03
CA GLY A 55 21.36 -1.21 -7.75
C GLY A 55 20.37 -1.09 -8.89
N GLU A 56 19.45 -2.06 -9.01
CA GLU A 56 18.36 -2.04 -9.99
C GLU A 56 17.18 -1.12 -9.58
N GLY A 57 17.31 -0.45 -8.45
CA GLY A 57 16.28 0.40 -7.87
C GLY A 57 15.14 -0.36 -7.19
N SER A 58 14.40 0.36 -6.35
CA SER A 58 13.16 -0.13 -5.75
C SER A 58 12.25 1.00 -5.33
N PHE A 59 10.95 0.73 -5.32
CA PHE A 59 9.96 1.62 -4.72
C PHE A 59 9.27 0.90 -3.57
N THR A 60 9.25 1.53 -2.40
CA THR A 60 8.64 0.96 -1.20
C THR A 60 7.54 1.88 -0.69
N VAL A 61 6.37 1.30 -0.43
CA VAL A 61 5.27 1.96 0.28
C VAL A 61 5.06 1.21 1.60
N SER A 62 5.25 1.89 2.72
CA SER A 62 5.01 1.35 4.06
C SER A 62 3.83 2.06 4.69
N ASP A 63 2.81 1.30 5.08
CA ASP A 63 1.71 1.77 5.91
C ASP A 63 1.91 1.23 7.33
N GLU A 64 1.92 2.12 8.31
CA GLU A 64 2.01 1.80 9.74
C GLU A 64 0.84 2.45 10.49
N PHE A 65 0.12 1.68 11.29
CA PHE A 65 -1.07 2.14 12.00
C PHE A 65 -1.07 1.82 13.49
N THR A 66 -1.76 2.68 14.25
CA THR A 66 -2.18 2.46 15.64
C THR A 66 -3.67 2.74 15.77
N ALA A 67 -4.32 2.03 16.70
CA ALA A 67 -5.74 2.10 16.96
C ALA A 67 -6.04 1.84 18.45
N ASP A 68 -7.15 2.38 18.94
CA ASP A 68 -7.60 2.22 20.33
C ASP A 68 -8.17 0.82 20.61
N THR A 69 -8.63 0.15 19.56
CA THR A 69 -9.14 -1.24 19.60
C THR A 69 -8.66 -1.99 18.36
N PRO A 70 -8.69 -3.34 18.34
CA PRO A 70 -8.32 -4.08 17.15
C PRO A 70 -9.19 -3.70 15.93
N ILE A 71 -8.53 -3.29 14.84
CA ILE A 71 -9.19 -2.88 13.58
C ILE A 71 -8.84 -3.80 12.42
N ARG A 72 -9.68 -3.82 11.38
CA ARG A 72 -9.33 -4.43 10.09
C ARG A 72 -8.51 -3.45 9.26
N PHE A 73 -7.35 -3.88 8.79
CA PHE A 73 -6.46 -3.05 7.97
C PHE A 73 -6.14 -3.69 6.61
N GLU A 74 -6.25 -2.90 5.55
CA GLU A 74 -5.95 -3.29 4.18
C GLU A 74 -5.23 -2.16 3.43
N THR A 75 -4.17 -2.48 2.70
CA THR A 75 -3.60 -1.60 1.66
C THR A 75 -3.95 -2.15 0.28
N ALA A 76 -3.70 -1.40 -0.80
CA ALA A 76 -4.06 -1.87 -2.13
C ALA A 76 -3.09 -1.39 -3.20
N ILE A 77 -3.00 -2.19 -4.27
CA ILE A 77 -2.34 -1.83 -5.52
C ILE A 77 -3.42 -1.70 -6.60
N THR A 78 -3.41 -0.62 -7.35
CA THR A 78 -4.25 -0.45 -8.54
C THR A 78 -3.39 -0.57 -9.79
N THR A 79 -3.81 -1.39 -10.75
CA THR A 79 -2.98 -1.72 -11.92
C THR A 79 -3.81 -2.08 -13.14
N GLN A 80 -3.27 -1.79 -14.33
CA GLN A 80 -3.75 -2.33 -15.61
C GLN A 80 -2.92 -3.53 -16.09
N ALA A 81 -1.84 -3.86 -15.39
CA ALA A 81 -1.00 -5.02 -15.68
C ALA A 81 -1.75 -6.32 -15.36
N ASP A 82 -1.41 -7.39 -16.09
CA ASP A 82 -1.74 -8.74 -15.67
C ASP A 82 -1.07 -9.03 -14.34
N TRP A 83 -1.76 -9.76 -13.47
CA TRP A 83 -1.24 -10.06 -12.14
C TRP A 83 -1.47 -11.51 -11.73
N LYS A 84 -0.58 -12.03 -10.89
CA LYS A 84 -0.76 -13.34 -10.24
C LYS A 84 -0.15 -13.35 -8.86
N VAL A 85 -0.76 -14.10 -7.96
CA VAL A 85 -0.16 -14.47 -6.68
C VAL A 85 0.95 -15.48 -6.96
N LEU A 86 2.17 -15.20 -6.50
CA LEU A 86 3.27 -16.16 -6.56
C LEU A 86 3.27 -17.05 -5.31
N ASP A 87 3.00 -16.46 -4.15
CA ASP A 87 2.86 -17.10 -2.85
C ASP A 87 2.24 -16.14 -1.83
N ASP A 88 2.24 -16.51 -0.55
CA ASP A 88 1.65 -15.77 0.57
C ASP A 88 2.20 -14.35 0.76
N THR A 89 3.37 -14.01 0.19
CA THR A 89 4.02 -12.71 0.40
C THR A 89 4.50 -12.06 -0.90
N ARG A 90 4.14 -12.60 -2.07
CA ARG A 90 4.59 -12.06 -3.36
C ARG A 90 3.52 -12.05 -4.44
N LEU A 91 3.44 -10.93 -5.15
CA LEU A 91 2.68 -10.78 -6.39
C LEU A 91 3.63 -10.55 -7.56
N LEU A 92 3.26 -11.06 -8.74
CA LEU A 92 3.87 -10.68 -10.01
C LEU A 92 2.90 -9.80 -10.78
N LEU A 93 3.39 -8.67 -11.28
CA LEU A 93 2.72 -7.79 -12.24
C LEU A 93 3.45 -7.88 -13.58
N THR A 94 2.71 -7.99 -14.69
CA THR A 94 3.28 -8.11 -16.05
C THR A 94 2.59 -7.14 -17.00
N SER A 95 3.37 -6.33 -17.71
CA SER A 95 2.88 -5.40 -18.74
C SER A 95 3.74 -5.57 -20.00
N GLY A 96 3.18 -6.16 -21.05
CA GLY A 96 3.95 -6.54 -22.23
C GLY A 96 5.10 -7.50 -21.87
N THR A 97 6.34 -7.09 -22.11
CA THR A 97 7.55 -7.86 -21.77
C THR A 97 8.12 -7.52 -20.40
N GLU A 98 7.59 -6.49 -19.73
CA GLU A 98 8.08 -6.03 -18.44
C GLU A 98 7.39 -6.75 -17.29
N GLN A 99 8.17 -7.08 -16.26
CA GLN A 99 7.70 -7.80 -15.08
C GLN A 99 8.16 -7.09 -13.82
N MET A 100 7.28 -7.01 -12.82
CA MET A 100 7.55 -6.44 -11.51
C MET A 100 7.13 -7.42 -10.41
N ILE A 101 8.01 -7.64 -9.44
CA ILE A 101 7.69 -8.36 -8.22
C ILE A 101 7.30 -7.34 -7.15
N VAL A 102 6.15 -7.58 -6.52
CA VAL A 102 5.76 -6.91 -5.29
C VAL A 102 6.04 -7.88 -4.16
N ASN A 103 6.98 -7.52 -3.28
CA ASN A 103 7.21 -8.23 -2.03
C ASN A 103 6.40 -7.57 -0.93
N ILE A 104 5.67 -8.38 -0.15
CA ILE A 104 4.82 -7.94 0.95
C ILE A 104 5.47 -8.38 2.26
N GLU A 105 5.82 -7.40 3.09
CA GLU A 105 6.23 -7.60 4.48
C GLU A 105 5.14 -7.01 5.37
N ALA A 106 4.69 -7.74 6.39
CA ALA A 106 3.59 -7.28 7.22
C ALA A 106 3.71 -7.80 8.66
N SER A 107 3.09 -7.07 9.59
CA SER A 107 3.00 -7.47 11.01
C SER A 107 2.23 -8.76 11.28
N GLY A 108 1.51 -9.30 10.28
CA GLY A 108 0.76 -10.54 10.35
C GLY A 108 0.51 -11.14 8.97
N LYS A 109 -0.12 -12.32 8.92
CA LYS A 109 -0.46 -12.98 7.64
C LYS A 109 -1.41 -12.10 6.83
N VAL A 110 -1.19 -12.04 5.52
CA VAL A 110 -2.05 -11.28 4.61
C VAL A 110 -2.98 -12.19 3.80
N ALA A 111 -4.08 -11.62 3.32
CA ALA A 111 -4.97 -12.18 2.32
C ALA A 111 -5.07 -11.23 1.12
N PHE A 112 -5.18 -11.79 -0.07
CA PHE A 112 -5.34 -11.04 -1.31
C PHE A 112 -6.80 -11.07 -1.76
N THR A 113 -7.33 -9.92 -2.13
CA THR A 113 -8.63 -9.76 -2.80
C THR A 113 -8.42 -8.99 -4.10
N SER A 114 -9.37 -9.07 -5.03
CA SER A 114 -9.30 -8.28 -6.24
C SER A 114 -10.68 -7.92 -6.76
N GLU A 115 -10.78 -6.72 -7.31
CA GLU A 115 -11.97 -6.23 -8.01
C GLU A 115 -11.56 -5.46 -9.26
N THR A 116 -12.37 -5.54 -10.31
CA THR A 116 -12.23 -4.71 -11.50
C THR A 116 -13.02 -3.43 -11.31
N ILE A 117 -12.37 -2.28 -11.51
CA ILE A 117 -12.97 -0.96 -11.42
C ILE A 117 -13.00 -0.33 -12.81
N GLU A 118 -14.17 0.15 -13.21
CA GLU A 118 -14.39 0.87 -14.46
C GLU A 118 -15.24 2.12 -14.19
N VAL A 119 -14.59 3.28 -14.16
CA VAL A 119 -15.26 4.56 -13.88
C VAL A 119 -14.69 5.63 -14.81
N ASN A 120 -15.39 5.91 -15.92
CA ASN A 120 -15.04 6.94 -16.90
C ASN A 120 -13.59 6.86 -17.44
N ALA A 121 -12.96 5.68 -17.37
CA ALA A 121 -11.59 5.41 -17.76
C ALA A 121 -11.45 3.91 -18.10
N PRO A 122 -10.38 3.48 -18.81
CA PRO A 122 -10.14 2.07 -19.05
C PRO A 122 -10.12 1.29 -17.74
N ALA A 123 -10.75 0.12 -17.75
CA ALA A 123 -10.85 -0.73 -16.58
C ALA A 123 -9.47 -1.05 -16.00
N TYR A 124 -9.38 -1.08 -14.67
CA TYR A 124 -8.18 -1.46 -13.94
C TYR A 124 -8.55 -2.39 -12.78
N THR A 125 -7.58 -3.17 -12.33
CA THR A 125 -7.76 -4.04 -11.16
C THR A 125 -7.29 -3.31 -9.91
N ARG A 126 -8.11 -3.36 -8.86
CA ARG A 126 -7.68 -3.06 -7.49
C ARG A 126 -7.42 -4.37 -6.76
N ILE A 127 -6.17 -4.58 -6.35
CA ILE A 127 -5.71 -5.74 -5.59
C ILE A 127 -5.63 -5.32 -4.11
N GLY A 128 -6.54 -5.83 -3.29
CA GLY A 128 -6.53 -5.63 -1.84
C GLY A 128 -5.53 -6.57 -1.15
N ILE A 129 -4.79 -6.03 -0.19
CA ILE A 129 -3.79 -6.73 0.62
C ILE A 129 -4.13 -6.46 2.08
N ALA A 130 -4.85 -7.39 2.71
CA ALA A 130 -5.43 -7.22 4.04
C ALA A 130 -4.71 -8.08 5.08
N LEU A 131 -4.50 -7.55 6.29
CA LEU A 131 -4.15 -8.38 7.43
C LEU A 131 -5.31 -9.34 7.72
N LYS A 132 -5.02 -10.63 7.89
CA LYS A 132 -6.04 -11.66 8.19
C LYS A 132 -6.68 -11.44 9.56
N GLU A 133 -5.88 -11.03 10.52
CA GLU A 133 -6.31 -10.75 11.89
C GLU A 133 -6.45 -9.25 12.12
N GLN A 134 -7.39 -8.88 12.99
CA GLN A 134 -7.49 -7.52 13.49
C GLN A 134 -6.36 -7.23 14.46
N SER A 135 -5.91 -5.98 14.52
CA SER A 135 -4.86 -5.56 15.44
C SER A 135 -5.02 -4.10 15.85
N GLU A 136 -4.57 -3.77 17.05
CA GLU A 136 -4.44 -2.37 17.53
C GLU A 136 -3.22 -1.68 16.92
N LYS A 137 -2.21 -2.45 16.51
CA LYS A 137 -0.99 -1.95 15.88
C LYS A 137 -0.57 -2.87 14.76
N GLY A 138 -0.20 -2.30 13.63
CA GLY A 138 0.25 -3.12 12.52
C GLY A 138 0.90 -2.32 11.41
N TYR A 139 1.47 -3.07 10.49
CA TYR A 139 2.03 -2.50 9.28
C TYR A 139 1.87 -3.46 8.10
N ILE A 140 1.82 -2.88 6.91
CA ILE A 140 2.01 -3.56 5.62
C ILE A 140 2.99 -2.72 4.80
N ARG A 141 4.05 -3.36 4.30
CA ARG A 141 5.07 -2.78 3.44
C ARG A 141 5.11 -3.50 2.12
N LEU A 142 4.99 -2.73 1.05
CA LEU A 142 5.04 -3.18 -0.34
C LEU A 142 6.36 -2.72 -0.93
N LYS A 143 7.25 -3.66 -1.26
CA LYS A 143 8.49 -3.37 -1.99
C LYS A 143 8.37 -3.85 -3.43
N MET A 144 8.34 -2.90 -4.35
CA MET A 144 8.21 -3.08 -5.78
C MET A 144 9.58 -3.02 -6.45
N GLN A 145 9.91 -4.02 -7.25
CA GLN A 145 11.17 -4.13 -7.99
C GLN A 145 10.95 -4.80 -9.34
N ALA A 146 11.69 -4.37 -10.35
CA ALA A 146 11.72 -5.08 -11.63
C ALA A 146 12.12 -6.54 -11.39
N LYS A 147 11.42 -7.47 -12.04
CA LYS A 147 11.78 -8.88 -11.98
C LYS A 147 13.02 -9.07 -12.84
N GLN A 148 14.11 -9.46 -12.21
CA GLN A 148 15.33 -9.82 -12.94
C GLN A 148 15.07 -11.10 -13.76
N LEU A 149 15.57 -11.11 -15.00
CA LEU A 149 15.51 -12.24 -15.91
C LEU A 149 16.52 -13.33 -15.52
#